data_AF-A0A0V0Y1E4-F1
#
_entry.id   AF-A0A0V0Y1E4-F1
#
_cell.length_a   1.000
_cell.length_b   1.000
_cell.length_c   1.000
_cell.angle_alpha   90.00
_cell.angle_beta   90.00
_cell.angle_gamma   90.00
#
_symmetry.space_group_name_H-M   'P 1'
#
loop_
_entity.id
_entity.type
_entity.pdbx_description
1 polymer ?
#
loop_
_entity_poly.entity_id
_entity_poly.type
_entity_poly.pdbx_seq_one_letter_code
_entity_poly.pdbx_strand_id
1 'polypeptide(L)'
;LHLVQCKICRVFILLNAYAAICFVYSLLSKQHAGYLMLILTLVFVFVGLNIIALLTYLGVIAPWSGRFYSLWNTEYAKIHIPIISSVSEHQPTNWVAFFFDLHVLVASFPAGLWFCSILYSITAVYFAGVMIRLMLTLTPVVCVLAGITFSSIFKRYLYDEAAERTLMLHGLQRRKASHQDQSRSKDRTMYDKAGKLRKPLQLECAEAREQILSTCPDDDFGTLKTIIIATMLLLLSMFVVHCTWITSNAYSSPSVVLAYYNNDGSRTILDDFREAYFWLRKNTPDQARVMSWWDYGYQIAGMANRTTLVDNNTWNNSHIALVGKAMASTEREAYKIMRALDVDYVLVIFGGMIGYSGDDINKFLWMVRIAEGEHPKDIRENDYFNDEGDFRVDNAGSSVLLNCLMYKLSYYRFGDFQLDYRVPAGFDRARNTVIGNKKFNLEHLEEAFTSEHWLVRIYKVKKPRNIYSIPKSDRVFEHRRSKPYNKANNKGRGLLMNEGNAVKGRRSSRI
;
A
#
# COMPACT_ATOMS: atom_id res chain seq x y z
N LEU A 1 -15.24 -16.15 -0.55
CA LEU A 1 -16.56 -16.46 -1.16
C LEU A 1 -17.43 -17.34 -0.26
N HIS A 2 -17.00 -18.53 0.15
CA HIS A 2 -17.81 -19.48 0.95
C HIS A 2 -18.43 -18.91 2.25
N LEU A 3 -17.75 -18.01 2.96
CA LEU A 3 -18.26 -17.41 4.20
C LEU A 3 -19.31 -16.31 4.00
N VAL A 4 -19.18 -15.49 2.95
CA VAL A 4 -20.22 -14.53 2.56
C VAL A 4 -21.46 -15.30 2.12
N GLN A 5 -21.26 -16.38 1.37
CA GLN A 5 -22.30 -17.31 0.97
C GLN A 5 -22.96 -17.97 2.20
N CYS A 6 -22.20 -18.33 3.23
CA CYS A 6 -22.74 -18.88 4.48
C CYS A 6 -23.55 -17.84 5.27
N LYS A 7 -23.10 -16.58 5.39
CA LYS A 7 -23.86 -15.50 6.05
C LYS A 7 -25.14 -15.14 5.28
N ILE A 8 -25.07 -15.08 3.95
CA ILE A 8 -26.24 -14.89 3.08
C ILE A 8 -27.21 -16.06 3.23
N CYS A 9 -26.72 -17.31 3.24
CA CYS A 9 -27.54 -18.49 3.51
C CYS A 9 -28.18 -18.43 4.91
N ARG A 10 -27.49 -17.93 5.94
CA ARG A 10 -28.08 -17.75 7.28
C ARG A 10 -29.23 -16.77 7.29
N VAL A 11 -29.03 -15.59 6.69
CA VAL A 11 -30.10 -14.58 6.59
C VAL A 11 -31.24 -15.10 5.73
N PHE A 12 -30.93 -15.81 4.65
CA PHE A 12 -31.94 -16.42 3.78
C PHE A 12 -32.74 -17.52 4.48
N ILE A 13 -32.11 -18.43 5.22
CA ILE A 13 -32.80 -19.47 6.00
C ILE A 13 -33.63 -18.83 7.11
N LEU A 14 -33.08 -17.84 7.82
CA LEU A 14 -33.80 -17.10 8.86
C LEU A 14 -34.99 -16.32 8.27
N LEU A 15 -34.84 -15.72 7.10
CA LEU A 15 -35.91 -14.99 6.41
C LEU A 15 -37.02 -15.94 5.96
N ASN A 16 -36.68 -17.09 5.38
CA ASN A 16 -37.67 -18.09 4.97
C ASN A 16 -38.38 -18.71 6.18
N ALA A 17 -37.64 -19.00 7.26
CA ALA A 17 -38.22 -19.47 8.50
C ALA A 17 -39.13 -18.41 9.13
N TYR A 18 -38.70 -17.16 9.18
CA TYR A 18 -39.52 -16.04 9.66
C TYR A 18 -40.77 -15.85 8.81
N ALA A 19 -40.65 -15.92 7.47
CA ALA A 19 -41.78 -15.83 6.56
C ALA A 19 -42.76 -17.00 6.75
N ALA A 20 -42.27 -18.23 6.94
CA ALA A 20 -43.10 -19.40 7.24
C ALA A 20 -43.80 -19.26 8.60
N ILE A 21 -43.10 -18.74 9.61
CA ILE A 21 -43.63 -18.46 10.94
C ILE A 21 -44.70 -17.35 10.88
N CYS A 22 -44.49 -16.30 10.10
CA CYS A 22 -45.49 -15.26 9.81
C CYS A 22 -46.70 -15.79 9.03
N PHE A 23 -46.49 -16.73 8.11
CA PHE A 23 -47.58 -17.39 7.38
C PHE A 23 -48.43 -18.25 8.33
N VAL A 24 -47.81 -19.04 9.20
CA VAL A 24 -48.52 -19.82 10.24
C VAL A 24 -49.24 -18.90 11.23
N TYR A 25 -48.66 -17.75 11.57
CA TYR A 25 -49.30 -16.73 12.41
C TYR A 25 -50.60 -16.18 11.78
N SER A 26 -50.62 -15.98 10.47
CA SER A 26 -51.84 -15.53 9.78
C SER A 26 -53.01 -16.52 9.85
N LEU A 27 -52.72 -17.79 10.18
CA LEU A 27 -53.69 -18.87 10.31
C LEU A 27 -54.15 -19.11 11.77
N LEU A 28 -53.52 -18.48 12.78
CA LEU A 28 -53.76 -18.75 14.21
C LEU A 28 -54.52 -17.61 14.92
N SER A 29 -55.39 -17.95 15.87
CA SER A 29 -56.23 -16.99 16.64
C SER A 29 -55.41 -16.05 17.55
N LYS A 30 -55.82 -14.76 17.59
CA LYS A 30 -55.05 -13.61 18.09
C LYS A 30 -54.69 -13.60 19.59
N GLN A 31 -55.30 -14.43 20.45
CA GLN A 31 -55.16 -14.28 21.91
C GLN A 31 -53.85 -14.82 22.50
N HIS A 32 -53.23 -15.85 21.92
CA HIS A 32 -51.96 -16.44 22.43
C HIS A 32 -50.83 -16.49 21.38
N ALA A 33 -51.12 -16.06 20.15
CA ALA A 33 -50.21 -16.20 19.01
C ALA A 33 -48.94 -15.32 19.13
N GLY A 34 -49.00 -14.15 19.77
CA GLY A 34 -47.84 -13.26 19.89
C GLY A 34 -46.69 -13.81 20.75
N TYR A 35 -47.01 -14.40 21.90
CA TYR A 35 -46.01 -14.96 22.82
C TYR A 35 -45.39 -16.26 22.28
N LEU A 36 -46.23 -17.13 21.69
CA LEU A 36 -45.78 -18.35 21.02
C LEU A 36 -44.79 -18.06 19.88
N MET A 37 -45.03 -16.99 19.11
CA MET A 37 -44.17 -16.56 18.01
C MET A 37 -42.79 -16.09 18.46
N LEU A 38 -42.74 -15.29 19.52
CA LEU A 38 -41.47 -14.80 20.06
C LEU A 38 -40.61 -15.98 20.57
N ILE A 39 -41.22 -16.93 21.27
CA ILE A 39 -40.54 -18.16 21.72
C ILE A 39 -40.08 -19.00 20.54
N LEU A 40 -40.94 -19.25 19.55
CA LEU A 40 -40.59 -20.07 18.38
C LEU A 40 -39.44 -19.45 17.59
N THR A 41 -39.45 -18.12 17.44
CA THR A 41 -38.37 -17.40 16.74
C THR A 41 -37.05 -17.46 17.53
N LEU A 42 -37.10 -17.28 18.86
CA LEU A 42 -35.91 -17.40 19.71
C LEU A 42 -35.34 -18.82 19.73
N VAL A 43 -36.19 -19.84 19.85
CA VAL A 43 -35.79 -21.25 19.79
C VAL A 43 -35.17 -21.57 18.44
N PHE A 44 -35.75 -21.09 17.34
CA PHE A 44 -35.20 -21.32 16.00
C PHE A 44 -33.84 -20.65 15.82
N VAL A 45 -33.68 -19.40 16.27
CA VAL A 45 -32.39 -18.70 16.24
C VAL A 45 -31.35 -19.44 17.09
N PHE A 46 -31.73 -19.89 18.29
CA PHE A 46 -30.83 -20.62 19.18
C PHE A 46 -30.39 -21.97 18.58
N VAL A 47 -31.33 -22.76 18.08
CA VAL A 47 -31.04 -24.05 17.42
C VAL A 47 -30.17 -23.83 16.18
N GLY A 48 -30.49 -22.82 15.36
CA GLY A 48 -29.71 -22.48 14.17
C GLY A 48 -28.27 -22.10 14.49
N LEU A 49 -28.03 -21.29 15.53
CA LEU A 49 -26.68 -20.93 15.96
C LEU A 49 -25.88 -22.15 16.46
N ASN A 50 -26.51 -23.02 17.25
CA ASN A 50 -25.86 -24.23 17.77
C ASN A 50 -25.52 -25.24 16.68
N ILE A 51 -26.41 -25.47 15.70
CA ILE A 51 -26.15 -26.35 14.55
C ILE A 51 -24.94 -25.85 13.76
N ILE A 52 -24.83 -24.54 13.55
CA ILE A 52 -23.72 -23.95 12.80
C ILE A 52 -22.41 -24.02 13.59
N ALA A 53 -22.45 -23.75 14.90
CA ALA A 53 -21.29 -23.90 15.77
C ALA A 53 -20.79 -25.35 15.74
N LEU A 54 -21.71 -26.31 15.81
CA LEU A 54 -21.40 -27.74 15.71
C LEU A 54 -20.82 -28.10 14.33
N LEU A 55 -21.42 -27.64 13.22
CA LEU A 55 -20.91 -27.87 11.86
C LEU A 55 -19.52 -27.24 11.62
N THR A 56 -19.24 -26.12 12.26
CA THR A 56 -17.93 -25.47 12.22
C THR A 56 -16.92 -26.26 13.04
N TYR A 57 -17.30 -26.73 14.23
CA TYR A 57 -16.46 -27.58 15.08
C TYR A 57 -16.15 -28.94 14.43
N LEU A 58 -17.13 -29.54 13.78
CA LEU A 58 -16.99 -30.79 13.01
C LEU A 58 -16.16 -30.63 11.72
N GLY A 59 -15.74 -29.42 11.37
CA GLY A 59 -14.87 -29.16 10.21
C GLY A 59 -15.56 -29.23 8.85
N VAL A 60 -16.89 -29.42 8.81
CA VAL A 60 -17.68 -29.39 7.56
C VAL A 60 -17.68 -27.98 6.96
N ILE A 61 -17.68 -26.95 7.81
CA ILE A 61 -17.56 -25.55 7.43
C ILE A 61 -16.15 -25.07 7.78
N ALA A 62 -15.39 -24.64 6.77
CA ALA A 62 -14.07 -24.08 6.98
C ALA A 62 -14.12 -22.81 7.87
N PRO A 63 -13.15 -22.65 8.80
CA PRO A 63 -13.08 -21.49 9.67
C PRO A 63 -12.73 -20.20 8.90
N TRP A 64 -12.74 -19.07 9.62
CA TRP A 64 -12.37 -17.77 9.06
C TRP A 64 -10.93 -17.82 8.53
N SER A 65 -10.72 -17.32 7.30
CA SER A 65 -9.35 -17.19 6.77
C SER A 65 -8.57 -16.15 7.58
N GLY A 66 -7.25 -16.34 7.74
CA GLY A 66 -6.39 -15.44 8.51
C GLY A 66 -6.55 -13.95 8.18
N ARG A 67 -6.69 -13.59 6.88
CA ARG A 67 -6.89 -12.19 6.44
C ARG A 67 -8.21 -11.54 6.90
N PHE A 68 -9.28 -12.33 7.09
CA PHE A 68 -10.54 -11.82 7.64
C PHE A 68 -10.53 -11.83 9.17
N TYR A 69 -9.85 -12.82 9.76
CA TYR A 69 -9.73 -12.92 11.21
C TYR A 69 -8.84 -11.79 11.77
N SER A 70 -7.83 -11.34 11.03
CA SER A 70 -6.99 -10.20 11.41
C SER A 70 -7.74 -8.88 11.52
N LEU A 71 -8.89 -8.73 10.85
CA LEU A 71 -9.75 -7.55 10.99
C LEU A 71 -10.55 -7.56 12.31
N TRP A 72 -10.74 -8.74 12.91
CA TRP A 72 -11.40 -8.89 14.20
C TRP A 72 -10.40 -8.86 15.34
N ASN A 73 -9.31 -9.64 15.21
CA ASN A 73 -8.19 -9.63 16.14
C ASN A 73 -6.93 -9.17 15.40
N THR A 74 -6.61 -7.89 15.56
CA THR A 74 -5.46 -7.24 14.92
C THR A 74 -4.12 -7.83 15.33
N GLU A 75 -4.03 -8.38 16.54
CA GLU A 75 -2.80 -8.94 17.09
C GLU A 75 -2.46 -10.32 16.48
N TYR A 76 -3.48 -11.07 16.06
CA TYR A 76 -3.31 -12.41 15.50
C TYR A 76 -2.38 -12.43 14.28
N ALA A 77 -2.50 -11.45 13.39
CA ALA A 77 -1.66 -11.36 12.20
C ALA A 77 -0.19 -11.13 12.55
N LYS A 78 0.09 -10.29 13.55
CA LYS A 78 1.46 -9.96 13.95
C LYS A 78 2.19 -11.18 14.53
N ILE A 79 1.49 -12.02 15.28
CA ILE A 79 2.09 -13.17 15.98
C ILE A 79 2.19 -14.40 15.07
N HIS A 80 1.12 -14.73 14.33
CA HIS A 80 1.04 -16.03 13.64
C HIS A 80 1.34 -15.97 12.15
N ILE A 81 1.16 -14.83 11.49
CA ILE A 81 1.32 -14.71 10.03
C ILE A 81 2.03 -13.39 9.69
N PRO A 82 3.37 -13.30 9.88
CA PRO A 82 4.13 -12.07 9.68
C PRO A 82 4.04 -11.50 8.25
N ILE A 83 3.68 -12.31 7.26
CA ILE A 83 3.44 -11.87 5.87
C ILE A 83 2.25 -10.89 5.79
N ILE A 84 1.22 -11.05 6.62
CA ILE A 84 0.06 -10.15 6.59
C ILE A 84 0.42 -8.81 7.25
N SER A 85 1.20 -8.83 8.33
CA SER A 85 1.58 -7.61 9.05
C SER A 85 2.69 -6.81 8.35
N SER A 86 3.47 -7.43 7.46
CA SER A 86 4.55 -6.77 6.73
C SER A 86 4.05 -5.78 5.66
N VAL A 87 2.82 -5.93 5.17
CA VAL A 87 2.25 -5.01 4.17
C VAL A 87 1.81 -3.73 4.87
N SER A 88 2.34 -2.60 4.41
CA SER A 88 2.00 -1.28 4.96
C SER A 88 0.51 -0.96 4.88
N GLU A 89 -0.21 -1.46 3.88
CA GLU A 89 -1.65 -1.27 3.71
C GLU A 89 -2.50 -1.98 4.78
N HIS A 90 -1.95 -2.97 5.49
CA HIS A 90 -2.62 -3.68 6.59
C HIS A 90 -2.50 -2.95 7.94
N GLN A 91 -1.77 -1.83 7.99
CA GLN A 91 -1.59 -1.05 9.20
C GLN A 91 -2.84 -0.24 9.56
N PRO A 92 -3.05 0.07 10.85
CA PRO A 92 -4.16 0.89 11.31
C PRO A 92 -4.02 2.33 10.82
N THR A 93 -5.16 3.02 10.67
CA THR A 93 -5.21 4.41 10.23
C THR A 93 -5.05 5.38 11.39
N ASN A 94 -4.17 6.36 11.23
CA ASN A 94 -4.10 7.50 12.13
C ASN A 94 -5.17 8.54 11.78
N TRP A 95 -5.60 9.35 12.75
CA TRP A 95 -6.58 10.43 12.54
C TRP A 95 -6.14 11.45 11.46
N VAL A 96 -4.83 11.65 11.32
CA VAL A 96 -4.25 12.51 10.27
C VAL A 96 -4.63 12.00 8.88
N ALA A 97 -4.63 10.69 8.65
CA ALA A 97 -5.02 10.10 7.37
C ALA A 97 -6.51 10.35 7.06
N PHE A 98 -7.40 10.22 8.07
CA PHE A 98 -8.81 10.56 7.88
C PHE A 98 -9.02 12.02 7.47
N PHE A 99 -8.29 12.96 8.08
CA PHE A 99 -8.38 14.38 7.72
C PHE A 99 -7.73 14.67 6.36
N PHE A 100 -6.58 14.05 6.08
CA PHE A 100 -5.86 14.18 4.82
C PHE A 100 -6.72 13.74 3.63
N ASP A 101 -7.42 12.62 3.78
CA ASP A 101 -8.23 12.02 2.71
C ASP A 101 -9.61 12.68 2.58
N LEU A 102 -10.23 13.12 3.68
CA LEU A 102 -11.64 13.54 3.70
C LEU A 102 -11.89 15.02 4.02
N HIS A 103 -10.88 15.78 4.45
CA HIS A 103 -10.95 17.22 4.76
C HIS A 103 -12.23 17.64 5.50
N VAL A 104 -13.12 18.44 4.90
CA VAL A 104 -14.37 18.92 5.52
C VAL A 104 -15.39 17.81 5.74
N LEU A 105 -15.33 16.74 4.94
CA LEU A 105 -16.32 15.67 4.97
C LEU A 105 -16.28 14.92 6.31
N VAL A 106 -15.10 14.76 6.92
CA VAL A 106 -14.95 14.07 8.22
C VAL A 106 -15.71 14.79 9.34
N ALA A 107 -15.79 16.12 9.31
CA ALA A 107 -16.50 16.92 10.30
C ALA A 107 -18.02 16.93 10.06
N SER A 108 -18.44 16.93 8.79
CA SER A 108 -19.86 16.92 8.41
C SER A 108 -20.53 15.53 8.48
N PHE A 109 -19.72 14.47 8.55
CA PHE A 109 -20.16 13.07 8.54
C PHE A 109 -21.00 12.68 9.77
N PRO A 110 -20.61 12.99 11.03
CA PRO A 110 -21.42 12.68 12.20
C PRO A 110 -22.79 13.37 12.19
N ALA A 111 -22.88 14.58 11.62
CA ALA A 111 -24.16 15.27 11.45
C ALA A 111 -25.08 14.54 10.46
N GLY A 112 -24.52 13.97 9.38
CA GLY A 112 -25.28 13.19 8.40
C GLY A 112 -25.78 11.85 8.95
N LEU A 113 -25.01 11.23 9.85
CA LEU A 113 -25.40 10.01 10.57
C LEU A 113 -26.68 10.19 11.41
N TRP A 114 -26.94 11.40 11.91
CA TRP A 114 -28.18 11.68 12.64
C TRP A 114 -29.42 11.59 11.74
N PHE A 115 -29.28 11.85 10.44
CA PHE A 115 -30.38 11.89 9.49
C PHE A 115 -30.63 10.58 8.74
N CYS A 116 -29.66 9.66 8.64
CA CYS A 116 -29.76 8.48 7.76
C CYS A 116 -29.05 7.21 8.29
N SER A 117 -29.31 6.09 7.59
CA SER A 117 -29.04 4.69 7.94
C SER A 117 -27.70 4.41 8.63
N ILE A 118 -27.81 3.84 9.83
CA ILE A 118 -26.75 3.68 10.83
C ILE A 118 -25.80 2.50 10.53
N LEU A 119 -26.30 1.41 9.92
CA LEU A 119 -25.57 0.13 9.90
C LEU A 119 -24.32 0.13 9.02
N TYR A 120 -24.43 0.56 7.76
CA TYR A 120 -23.29 0.56 6.83
C TYR A 120 -22.21 1.55 7.29
N SER A 121 -22.62 2.75 7.70
CA SER A 121 -21.75 3.83 8.16
C SER A 121 -20.94 3.44 9.39
N ILE A 122 -21.56 2.86 10.43
CA ILE A 122 -20.85 2.39 11.62
C ILE A 122 -19.87 1.26 11.26
N THR A 123 -20.31 0.32 10.44
CA THR A 123 -19.48 -0.83 10.04
C THR A 123 -18.27 -0.38 9.21
N ALA A 124 -18.47 0.55 8.27
CA ALA A 124 -17.40 1.09 7.43
C ALA A 124 -16.39 1.90 8.23
N VAL A 125 -16.84 2.73 9.20
CA VAL A 125 -15.93 3.49 10.08
C VAL A 125 -15.08 2.56 10.92
N TYR A 126 -15.65 1.49 11.47
CA TYR A 126 -14.90 0.49 12.22
C TYR A 126 -13.80 -0.15 11.37
N PHE A 127 -14.15 -0.65 10.18
CA PHE A 127 -13.19 -1.32 9.31
C PHE A 127 -12.11 -0.37 8.75
N ALA A 128 -12.47 0.88 8.42
CA ALA A 128 -11.50 1.89 8.02
C ALA A 128 -10.53 2.24 9.15
N GLY A 129 -11.01 2.27 10.40
CA GLY A 129 -10.17 2.48 11.58
C GLY A 129 -9.13 1.37 11.80
N VAL A 130 -9.50 0.12 11.49
CA VAL A 130 -8.63 -1.06 11.67
C VAL A 130 -7.57 -1.16 10.58
N MET A 131 -7.87 -0.76 9.34
CA MET A 131 -6.98 -0.99 8.18
C MET A 131 -7.07 0.15 7.16
N ILE A 132 -5.92 0.73 6.79
CA ILE A 132 -5.85 1.90 5.90
C ILE A 132 -6.42 1.68 4.51
N ARG A 133 -6.24 0.50 3.92
CA ARG A 133 -6.84 0.18 2.61
C ARG A 133 -8.36 0.25 2.59
N LEU A 134 -9.01 -0.02 3.73
CA LEU A 134 -10.47 -0.03 3.83
C LEU A 134 -11.07 1.38 3.88
N MET A 135 -10.23 2.42 3.98
CA MET A 135 -10.64 3.82 3.79
C MET A 135 -11.36 4.01 2.45
N LEU A 136 -10.90 3.35 1.38
CA LEU A 136 -11.54 3.41 0.06
C LEU A 136 -13.03 2.99 0.10
N THR A 137 -13.38 2.05 0.98
CA THR A 137 -14.76 1.58 1.13
C THR A 137 -15.60 2.48 2.04
N LEU A 138 -14.96 3.34 2.85
CA LEU A 138 -15.62 4.34 3.69
C LEU A 138 -15.95 5.60 2.89
N THR A 139 -15.10 6.01 1.94
CA THR A 139 -15.27 7.27 1.19
C THR A 139 -16.68 7.47 0.60
N PRO A 140 -17.31 6.48 -0.09
CA PRO A 140 -18.63 6.69 -0.69
C PRO A 140 -19.73 7.04 0.32
N VAL A 141 -19.75 6.39 1.48
CA VAL A 141 -20.77 6.67 2.51
C VAL A 141 -20.54 8.02 3.16
N VAL A 142 -19.29 8.42 3.38
CA VAL A 142 -18.95 9.75 3.89
C VAL A 142 -19.42 10.82 2.91
N CYS A 143 -19.16 10.66 1.61
CA CYS A 143 -19.63 11.61 0.59
C CYS A 143 -21.16 11.75 0.56
N VAL A 144 -21.90 10.64 0.64
CA VAL A 144 -23.38 10.66 0.65
C VAL A 144 -23.91 11.35 1.90
N LEU A 145 -23.41 10.98 3.09
CA LEU A 145 -23.89 11.55 4.35
C LEU A 145 -23.51 13.02 4.50
N ALA A 146 -22.28 13.39 4.15
CA ALA A 146 -21.86 14.79 4.09
C ALA A 146 -22.72 15.58 3.11
N GLY A 147 -23.02 15.02 1.94
CA GLY A 147 -23.94 15.61 0.96
C GLY A 147 -25.34 15.84 1.52
N ILE A 148 -25.88 14.91 2.30
CA ILE A 148 -27.18 15.06 2.99
C ILE A 148 -27.11 16.19 4.04
N THR A 149 -26.02 16.28 4.80
CA THR A 149 -25.79 17.36 5.78
C THR A 149 -25.77 18.72 5.09
N PHE A 150 -24.93 18.90 4.07
CA PHE A 150 -24.83 20.16 3.34
C PHE A 150 -26.15 20.50 2.63
N SER A 151 -26.82 19.51 2.02
CA SER A 151 -28.13 19.70 1.38
C SER A 151 -29.20 20.15 2.37
N SER A 152 -29.23 19.57 3.58
CA SER A 152 -30.17 19.96 4.64
C SER A 152 -29.91 21.38 5.14
N ILE A 153 -28.63 21.77 5.27
CA ILE A 153 -28.24 23.14 5.62
C ILE A 153 -28.68 24.10 4.51
N PHE A 154 -28.35 23.82 3.24
CA PHE A 154 -28.77 24.68 2.13
C PHE A 154 -30.29 24.77 2.00
N LYS A 155 -31.04 23.68 2.15
CA LYS A 155 -32.51 23.73 2.15
C LYS A 155 -33.08 24.60 3.27
N ARG A 156 -32.43 24.69 4.43
CA ARG A 156 -32.94 25.48 5.56
C ARG A 156 -32.60 26.98 5.44
N TYR A 157 -31.45 27.30 4.86
CA TYR A 157 -30.94 28.68 4.82
C TYR A 157 -31.10 29.36 3.45
N LEU A 158 -31.10 28.60 2.35
CA LEU A 158 -31.26 29.12 0.98
C LEU A 158 -32.74 29.24 0.56
N TYR A 159 -33.62 28.40 1.12
CA TYR A 159 -35.05 28.42 0.82
C TYR A 159 -35.73 29.49 1.68
N ASP A 160 -36.03 30.63 1.06
CA ASP A 160 -36.75 31.71 1.73
C ASP A 160 -38.25 31.55 1.48
N GLU A 161 -38.95 30.87 2.40
CA GLU A 161 -40.41 30.68 2.33
C GLU A 161 -41.18 32.00 2.16
N ALA A 162 -40.61 33.11 2.64
CA ALA A 162 -41.19 34.43 2.49
C ALA A 162 -41.27 34.87 1.01
N ALA A 163 -40.22 34.63 0.21
CA ALA A 163 -40.19 35.02 -1.20
C ALA A 163 -41.21 34.23 -2.05
N GLU A 164 -41.34 32.92 -1.80
CA GLU A 164 -42.25 32.05 -2.55
C GLU A 164 -43.72 32.22 -2.11
N ARG A 165 -44.00 32.37 -0.80
CA ARG A 165 -45.35 32.69 -0.32
C ARG A 165 -45.84 34.03 -0.83
N THR A 166 -44.94 35.02 -0.94
CA THR A 166 -45.29 36.35 -1.46
C THR A 166 -45.54 36.30 -2.97
N LEU A 167 -44.76 35.52 -3.73
CA LEU A 167 -44.97 35.30 -5.16
C LEU A 167 -46.28 34.53 -5.45
N MET A 168 -46.62 33.53 -4.63
CA MET A 168 -47.90 32.82 -4.65
C MET A 168 -49.10 33.74 -4.31
N LEU A 169 -48.97 34.57 -3.26
CA LEU A 169 -49.99 35.56 -2.87
C LEU A 169 -50.21 36.61 -3.95
N HIS A 170 -49.14 37.12 -4.56
CA HIS A 170 -49.22 38.08 -5.67
C HIS A 170 -49.86 37.45 -6.92
N GLY A 171 -49.59 36.16 -7.19
CA GLY A 171 -50.27 35.38 -8.23
C GLY A 171 -51.77 35.19 -7.98
N LEU A 172 -52.16 34.97 -6.72
CA LEU A 172 -53.57 34.85 -6.31
C LEU A 172 -54.30 36.20 -6.33
N GLN A 173 -53.64 37.31 -5.97
CA GLN A 173 -54.19 38.66 -6.08
C GLN A 173 -54.40 39.08 -7.54
N ARG A 174 -53.49 38.69 -8.45
CA ARG A 174 -53.68 38.86 -9.91
C ARG A 174 -54.90 38.10 -10.45
N ARG A 175 -55.18 36.90 -9.92
CA ARG A 175 -56.39 36.12 -10.24
C ARG A 175 -57.68 36.76 -9.69
N LYS A 176 -57.64 37.39 -8.53
CA LYS A 176 -58.79 38.14 -7.99
C LYS A 176 -59.06 39.45 -8.75
N ALA A 177 -58.01 40.20 -9.11
CA ALA A 177 -58.15 41.43 -9.88
C ALA A 177 -58.72 41.19 -11.29
N SER A 178 -58.28 40.12 -11.97
CA SER A 178 -58.84 39.71 -13.27
C SER A 178 -60.31 39.27 -13.20
N HIS A 179 -60.75 38.66 -12.08
CA HIS A 179 -62.16 38.34 -11.85
C HIS A 179 -63.02 39.58 -11.53
N GLN A 180 -62.44 40.62 -10.91
CA GLN A 180 -63.14 41.86 -10.56
C GLN A 180 -63.26 42.82 -11.75
N ASP A 181 -62.31 42.80 -12.70
CA ASP A 181 -62.41 43.56 -13.95
C ASP A 181 -63.45 42.98 -14.93
N GLN A 182 -63.70 41.66 -14.92
CA GLN A 182 -64.78 41.06 -15.72
C GLN A 182 -66.18 41.42 -15.23
N SER A 183 -66.39 41.63 -13.93
CA SER A 183 -67.70 42.05 -13.39
C SER A 183 -67.98 43.53 -13.56
N ARG A 184 -66.94 44.36 -13.76
CA ARG A 184 -67.05 45.82 -13.96
C ARG A 184 -67.21 46.26 -15.42
N SER A 185 -67.10 45.33 -16.37
CA SER A 185 -67.19 45.57 -17.82
C SER A 185 -68.62 45.75 -18.36
N LYS A 186 -69.66 45.69 -17.52
CA LYS A 186 -71.06 45.79 -17.98
C LYS A 186 -71.70 47.18 -17.88
N ASP A 187 -71.00 48.16 -17.33
CA ASP A 187 -71.47 49.55 -17.31
C ASP A 187 -70.32 50.51 -17.56
N ARG A 188 -70.26 51.09 -18.77
CA ARG A 188 -69.74 52.44 -18.97
C ARG A 188 -70.01 52.98 -20.38
N THR A 189 -70.86 54.00 -20.41
CA THR A 189 -70.97 55.02 -21.45
C THR A 189 -69.64 55.78 -21.64
N MET A 190 -69.32 56.05 -22.90
CA MET A 190 -68.20 56.86 -23.38
C MET A 190 -68.23 58.28 -22.80
N TYR A 191 -67.11 58.76 -22.24
CA TYR A 191 -66.49 60.07 -22.54
C TYR A 191 -65.19 60.23 -21.73
N ASP A 192 -64.13 60.66 -22.44
CA ASP A 192 -62.74 60.80 -21.98
C ASP A 192 -62.50 61.99 -21.03
N LYS A 193 -61.52 61.82 -20.14
CA LYS A 193 -60.62 62.92 -19.72
C LYS A 193 -59.18 62.43 -19.65
N ALA A 194 -58.33 63.07 -20.44
CA ALA A 194 -56.89 62.88 -20.50
C ALA A 194 -56.19 63.47 -19.27
N GLY A 195 -55.09 62.83 -18.84
CA GLY A 195 -54.07 63.46 -17.99
C GLY A 195 -53.61 62.63 -16.79
N LYS A 196 -52.76 61.63 -17.02
CA LYS A 196 -51.55 61.33 -16.21
C LYS A 196 -50.77 60.21 -16.90
N LEU A 197 -49.56 60.52 -17.32
CA LEU A 197 -48.59 59.60 -17.91
C LEU A 197 -48.38 58.43 -16.92
N ARG A 198 -48.72 57.20 -17.33
CA ARG A 198 -48.40 55.99 -16.56
C ARG A 198 -46.88 55.95 -16.37
N LYS A 199 -46.40 56.08 -15.12
CA LYS A 199 -45.00 55.77 -14.80
C LYS A 199 -44.71 54.34 -15.27
N PRO A 200 -43.54 54.06 -15.88
CA PRO A 200 -43.21 52.70 -16.32
C PRO A 200 -43.16 51.76 -15.12
N LEU A 201 -43.71 50.56 -15.31
CA LEU A 201 -43.87 49.47 -14.33
C LEU A 201 -42.59 49.12 -13.53
N GLN A 202 -41.42 49.44 -14.09
CA GLN A 202 -40.12 49.23 -13.46
C GLN A 202 -39.85 50.18 -12.29
N LEU A 203 -40.41 51.40 -12.28
CA LEU A 203 -40.21 52.36 -11.18
C LEU A 203 -41.08 52.01 -9.96
N GLU A 204 -42.33 51.60 -10.18
CA GLU A 204 -43.22 51.15 -9.09
C GLU A 204 -42.78 49.80 -8.49
N CYS A 205 -42.23 48.89 -9.31
CA CYS A 205 -41.60 47.67 -8.79
C CYS A 205 -40.29 47.97 -8.03
N ALA A 206 -39.57 49.05 -8.35
CA ALA A 206 -38.39 49.47 -7.61
C ALA A 206 -38.77 50.13 -6.27
N GLU A 207 -39.76 51.03 -6.28
CA GLU A 207 -40.31 51.69 -5.08
C GLU A 207 -40.98 50.66 -4.13
N ALA A 208 -41.67 49.65 -4.66
CA ALA A 208 -42.23 48.55 -3.87
C ALA A 208 -41.14 47.60 -3.31
N ARG A 209 -40.03 47.43 -4.03
CA ARG A 209 -38.87 46.64 -3.56
C ARG A 209 -38.11 47.36 -2.44
N GLU A 210 -38.04 48.68 -2.49
CA GLU A 210 -37.49 49.53 -1.42
C GLU A 210 -38.38 49.52 -0.16
N GLN A 211 -39.71 49.61 -0.31
CA GLN A 211 -40.64 49.54 0.83
C GLN A 211 -40.75 48.13 1.46
N ILE A 212 -40.53 47.05 0.69
CA ILE A 212 -40.52 45.69 1.25
C ILE A 212 -39.22 45.39 1.99
N LEU A 213 -38.10 45.99 1.57
CA LEU A 213 -36.82 45.91 2.31
C LEU A 213 -36.89 46.61 3.68
N SER A 214 -37.75 47.64 3.83
CA SER A 214 -37.84 48.44 5.07
C SER A 214 -38.83 47.95 6.12
N THR A 215 -39.65 46.92 5.84
CA THR A 215 -40.80 46.55 6.71
C THR A 215 -40.66 45.18 7.42
N CYS A 216 -39.51 44.51 7.29
CA CYS A 216 -39.17 43.34 8.11
C CYS A 216 -38.21 43.78 9.23
N PRO A 217 -38.62 43.80 10.51
CA PRO A 217 -37.68 43.90 11.61
C PRO A 217 -36.99 42.55 11.80
N ASP A 218 -36.06 42.19 10.90
CA ASP A 218 -35.25 40.94 10.96
C ASP A 218 -33.92 41.09 10.19
N ASP A 219 -33.32 42.29 10.14
CA ASP A 219 -32.03 42.52 9.47
C ASP A 219 -30.91 41.60 10.00
N ASP A 220 -30.96 41.21 11.28
CA ASP A 220 -30.00 40.28 11.88
C ASP A 220 -30.16 38.84 11.36
N PHE A 221 -31.40 38.37 11.10
CA PHE A 221 -31.64 37.00 10.67
C PHE A 221 -31.32 36.81 9.19
N GLY A 222 -31.64 37.79 8.33
CA GLY A 222 -31.25 37.78 6.92
C GLY A 222 -29.73 37.83 6.73
N THR A 223 -29.06 38.71 7.48
CA THR A 223 -27.59 38.80 7.49
C THR A 223 -26.95 37.50 7.96
N LEU A 224 -27.49 36.87 9.01
CA LEU A 224 -27.02 35.57 9.52
C LEU A 224 -27.17 34.43 8.49
N LYS A 225 -28.32 34.32 7.81
CA LYS A 225 -28.50 33.33 6.72
C LYS A 225 -27.43 33.49 5.64
N THR A 226 -27.17 34.73 5.25
CA THR A 226 -26.20 35.07 4.19
C THR A 226 -24.76 34.72 4.61
N ILE A 227 -24.39 35.01 5.87
CA ILE A 227 -23.10 34.62 6.45
C ILE A 227 -22.94 33.09 6.49
N ILE A 228 -23.98 32.36 6.88
CA ILE A 228 -23.95 30.89 6.94
C ILE A 228 -23.75 30.31 5.54
N ILE A 229 -24.47 30.81 4.53
CA ILE A 229 -24.33 30.35 3.14
C ILE A 229 -22.94 30.67 2.61
N ALA A 230 -22.43 31.88 2.84
CA ALA A 230 -21.08 32.28 2.43
C ALA A 230 -20.01 31.40 3.08
N THR A 231 -20.17 31.08 4.36
CA THR A 231 -19.26 30.18 5.09
C THR A 231 -19.29 28.77 4.53
N MET A 232 -20.47 28.23 4.21
CA MET A 232 -20.59 26.89 3.60
C MET A 232 -19.98 26.85 2.19
N LEU A 233 -20.16 27.90 1.38
CA LEU A 233 -19.53 28.02 0.07
C LEU A 233 -18.01 28.12 0.17
N LEU A 234 -17.48 28.86 1.16
CA LEU A 234 -16.04 28.93 1.43
C LEU A 234 -15.47 27.56 1.85
N LEU A 235 -16.19 26.80 2.68
CA LEU A 235 -15.76 25.44 3.06
C LEU A 235 -15.71 24.50 1.85
N LEU A 236 -16.68 24.60 0.93
CA LEU A 236 -16.69 23.81 -0.30
C LEU A 236 -15.57 24.23 -1.26
N SER A 237 -15.24 25.52 -1.36
CA SER A 237 -14.11 25.97 -2.19
C SER A 237 -12.77 25.50 -1.63
N MET A 238 -12.58 25.59 -0.30
CA MET A 238 -11.41 25.04 0.39
C MET A 238 -11.27 23.53 0.18
N PHE A 239 -12.38 22.79 0.20
CA PHE A 239 -12.39 21.36 -0.10
C PHE A 239 -11.84 21.05 -1.50
N VAL A 240 -12.25 21.80 -2.53
CA VAL A 240 -11.74 21.62 -3.90
C VAL A 240 -10.25 21.91 -4.00
N VAL A 241 -9.78 22.98 -3.36
CA VAL A 241 -8.35 23.33 -3.33
C VAL A 241 -7.53 22.25 -2.62
N HIS A 242 -8.01 21.77 -1.46
CA HIS A 242 -7.38 20.69 -0.71
C HIS A 242 -7.28 19.42 -1.55
N CYS A 243 -8.40 18.94 -2.12
CA CYS A 243 -8.40 17.73 -2.94
C CYS A 243 -7.44 17.84 -4.13
N THR A 244 -7.38 19.00 -4.79
CA THR A 244 -6.48 19.24 -5.93
C THR A 244 -5.02 19.20 -5.48
N TRP A 245 -4.69 19.87 -4.38
CA TRP A 245 -3.33 19.92 -3.84
C TRP A 245 -2.84 18.55 -3.39
N ILE A 246 -3.67 17.80 -2.66
CA ILE A 246 -3.35 16.45 -2.17
C ILE A 246 -3.13 15.49 -3.34
N THR A 247 -4.03 15.52 -4.33
CA THR A 247 -3.91 14.67 -5.52
C THR A 247 -2.61 14.94 -6.26
N SER A 248 -2.25 16.21 -6.43
CA SER A 248 -1.06 16.64 -7.18
C SER A 248 0.27 16.39 -6.45
N ASN A 249 0.29 16.41 -5.12
CA ASN A 249 1.56 16.35 -4.37
C ASN A 249 1.80 15.01 -3.68
N ALA A 250 0.75 14.27 -3.31
CA ALA A 250 0.90 13.04 -2.54
C ALA A 250 0.64 11.78 -3.38
N TYR A 251 -0.50 11.72 -4.08
CA TYR A 251 -0.92 10.49 -4.77
C TYR A 251 -0.36 10.37 -6.19
N SER A 252 -0.07 11.47 -6.88
CA SER A 252 0.49 11.45 -8.24
C SER A 252 2.02 11.28 -8.24
N SER A 253 2.50 10.14 -7.74
CA SER A 253 3.93 9.79 -7.76
C SER A 253 4.16 8.36 -8.30
N PRO A 254 4.88 8.19 -9.42
CA PRO A 254 5.16 6.86 -9.96
C PRO A 254 6.19 6.11 -9.12
N SER A 255 5.94 4.84 -8.80
CA SER A 255 6.89 4.02 -8.02
C SER A 255 7.97 3.33 -8.86
N VAL A 256 7.83 3.33 -10.19
CA VAL A 256 8.81 2.70 -11.12
C VAL A 256 9.96 3.66 -11.45
N VAL A 257 9.64 4.94 -11.57
CA VAL A 257 10.57 5.99 -11.97
C VAL A 257 10.69 6.95 -10.80
N LEU A 258 11.86 7.01 -10.18
CA LEU A 258 12.07 7.86 -9.02
C LEU A 258 12.42 9.28 -9.49
N ALA A 259 11.77 10.28 -8.91
CA ALA A 259 12.09 11.67 -9.17
C ALA A 259 12.77 12.27 -7.94
N TYR A 260 13.93 12.90 -8.15
CA TYR A 260 14.61 13.68 -7.13
C TYR A 260 14.60 15.15 -7.54
N TYR A 261 14.44 16.04 -6.57
CA TYR A 261 14.54 17.47 -6.77
C TYR A 261 15.86 17.95 -6.16
N ASN A 262 16.73 18.49 -7.01
CA ASN A 262 17.97 19.09 -6.55
C ASN A 262 17.66 20.39 -5.79
N ASN A 263 18.63 20.86 -5.00
CA ASN A 263 18.52 22.12 -4.26
C ASN A 263 18.22 23.31 -5.19
N ASP A 264 18.62 23.22 -6.46
CA ASP A 264 18.39 24.24 -7.49
C ASP A 264 16.96 24.19 -8.10
N GLY A 265 16.11 23.28 -7.62
CA GLY A 265 14.75 23.07 -8.14
C GLY A 265 14.68 22.26 -9.44
N SER A 266 15.83 21.87 -10.01
CA SER A 266 15.88 20.96 -11.17
C SER A 266 15.41 19.56 -10.77
N ARG A 267 14.58 18.95 -11.63
CA ARG A 267 14.07 17.59 -11.45
C ARG A 267 14.98 16.61 -12.19
N THR A 268 15.65 15.74 -11.46
CA THR A 268 16.37 14.59 -12.01
C THR A 268 15.50 13.34 -11.88
N ILE A 269 15.55 12.52 -12.92
CA ILE A 269 14.73 11.31 -13.01
C ILE A 269 15.68 10.12 -12.99
N LEU A 270 15.53 9.27 -11.99
CA LEU A 270 16.32 8.05 -11.81
C LEU A 270 15.49 6.88 -12.35
N ASP A 271 16.06 6.18 -13.33
CA ASP A 271 15.38 5.14 -14.09
C ASP A 271 16.05 3.76 -13.99
N ASP A 272 16.74 3.53 -12.88
CA ASP A 272 17.53 2.32 -12.64
C ASP A 272 16.70 1.03 -12.69
N PHE A 273 15.42 1.09 -12.30
CA PHE A 273 14.51 -0.07 -12.34
C PHE A 273 14.30 -0.56 -13.77
N ARG A 274 13.91 0.34 -14.68
CA ARG A 274 13.67 -0.03 -16.08
C ARG A 274 14.96 -0.42 -16.76
N GLU A 275 16.07 0.26 -16.46
CA GLU A 275 17.40 -0.09 -16.96
C GLU A 275 17.76 -1.54 -16.59
N ALA A 276 17.69 -1.90 -15.31
CA ALA A 276 18.03 -3.22 -14.82
C ALA A 276 17.11 -4.32 -15.37
N TYR A 277 15.80 -4.08 -15.39
CA TYR A 277 14.83 -5.03 -15.96
C TYR A 277 15.01 -5.20 -17.46
N PHE A 278 15.36 -4.13 -18.18
CA PHE A 278 15.64 -4.20 -19.61
C PHE A 278 16.93 -4.97 -19.91
N TRP A 279 17.99 -4.74 -19.11
CA TRP A 279 19.22 -5.53 -19.18
C TRP A 279 18.92 -7.02 -18.96
N LEU A 280 18.12 -7.34 -17.94
CA LEU A 280 17.74 -8.72 -17.64
C LEU A 280 16.97 -9.36 -18.80
N ARG A 281 16.09 -8.61 -19.47
CA ARG A 281 15.32 -9.07 -20.64
C ARG A 281 16.17 -9.34 -21.88
N LYS A 282 17.24 -8.57 -22.10
CA LYS A 282 18.03 -8.63 -23.35
C LYS A 282 19.30 -9.46 -23.23
N ASN A 283 19.88 -9.56 -22.03
CA ASN A 283 21.22 -10.13 -21.83
C ASN A 283 21.22 -11.46 -21.08
N THR A 284 20.05 -12.01 -20.73
CA THR A 284 19.94 -13.32 -20.08
C THR A 284 19.19 -14.33 -20.94
N PRO A 285 19.39 -15.65 -20.77
CA PRO A 285 18.58 -16.66 -21.43
C PRO A 285 17.08 -16.53 -21.12
N ASP A 286 16.20 -16.92 -22.05
CA ASP A 286 14.75 -16.77 -21.87
C ASP A 286 14.20 -17.63 -20.70
N GLN A 287 14.75 -18.83 -20.51
CA GLN A 287 14.43 -19.70 -19.36
C GLN A 287 15.17 -19.34 -18.06
N ALA A 288 15.88 -18.20 -17.99
CA ALA A 288 16.59 -17.81 -16.78
C ALA A 288 15.62 -17.59 -15.61
N ARG A 289 15.97 -18.16 -14.45
CA ARG A 289 15.21 -18.02 -13.21
C ARG A 289 15.82 -16.98 -12.30
N VAL A 290 15.00 -16.00 -11.91
CA VAL A 290 15.40 -14.84 -11.11
C VAL A 290 14.81 -14.96 -9.72
N MET A 291 15.68 -14.96 -8.71
CA MET A 291 15.30 -14.90 -7.30
C MET A 291 15.33 -13.44 -6.83
N SER A 292 14.21 -12.98 -6.28
CA SER A 292 14.05 -11.65 -5.69
C SER A 292 13.09 -11.73 -4.50
N TRP A 293 12.98 -10.64 -3.74
CA TRP A 293 11.88 -10.50 -2.78
C TRP A 293 10.52 -10.46 -3.50
N TRP A 294 9.44 -10.84 -2.79
CA TRP A 294 8.12 -11.06 -3.37
C TRP A 294 7.46 -9.78 -3.91
N ASP A 295 7.80 -8.61 -3.35
CA ASP A 295 7.31 -7.30 -3.79
C ASP A 295 7.50 -7.09 -5.31
N TYR A 296 8.66 -7.51 -5.83
CA TYR A 296 9.09 -7.21 -7.20
C TYR A 296 8.67 -8.26 -8.23
N GLY A 297 8.06 -9.37 -7.80
CA GLY A 297 7.77 -10.52 -8.68
C GLY A 297 6.98 -10.13 -9.94
N TYR A 298 5.91 -9.35 -9.78
CA TYR A 298 5.12 -8.87 -10.93
C TYR A 298 5.88 -7.90 -11.83
N GLN A 299 6.75 -7.05 -11.26
CA GLN A 299 7.53 -6.10 -12.04
C GLN A 299 8.57 -6.82 -12.91
N ILE A 300 9.25 -7.82 -12.35
CA ILE A 300 10.22 -8.64 -13.09
C ILE A 300 9.50 -9.44 -14.18
N ALA A 301 8.40 -10.12 -13.85
CA ALA A 301 7.65 -10.89 -14.83
C ALA A 301 7.11 -10.01 -15.97
N GLY A 302 6.58 -8.81 -15.66
CA GLY A 302 6.02 -7.89 -16.64
C GLY A 302 7.06 -7.15 -17.49
N MET A 303 8.08 -6.56 -16.86
CA MET A 303 9.06 -5.71 -17.56
C MET A 303 10.25 -6.51 -18.10
N ALA A 304 10.83 -7.38 -17.27
CA ALA A 304 11.99 -8.18 -17.65
C ALA A 304 11.61 -9.43 -18.45
N ASN A 305 10.35 -9.86 -18.39
CA ASN A 305 9.85 -11.08 -19.05
C ASN A 305 10.73 -12.30 -18.73
N ARG A 306 10.92 -12.57 -17.44
CA ARG A 306 11.70 -13.69 -16.90
C ARG A 306 10.94 -14.43 -15.82
N THR A 307 11.32 -15.68 -15.61
CA THR A 307 10.68 -16.55 -14.62
C THR A 307 11.11 -16.12 -13.22
N THR A 308 10.15 -15.76 -12.37
CA THR A 308 10.36 -15.42 -10.96
C THR A 308 9.98 -16.59 -10.06
N LEU A 309 10.73 -16.82 -8.99
CA LEU A 309 10.42 -17.90 -8.04
C LEU A 309 9.23 -17.56 -7.14
N VAL A 310 9.13 -16.30 -6.72
CA VAL A 310 8.14 -15.81 -5.76
C VAL A 310 7.44 -14.60 -6.34
N ASP A 311 6.14 -14.47 -6.07
CA ASP A 311 5.27 -13.42 -6.57
C ASP A 311 4.56 -12.64 -5.45
N ASN A 312 3.89 -11.56 -5.85
CA ASN A 312 3.18 -10.66 -4.94
C ASN A 312 1.79 -11.21 -4.54
N ASN A 313 1.34 -12.33 -5.10
CA ASN A 313 0.06 -12.95 -4.70
C ASN A 313 0.14 -13.63 -3.33
N THR A 314 1.34 -14.06 -2.92
CA THR A 314 1.64 -14.61 -1.59
C THR A 314 0.74 -15.76 -1.15
N TRP A 315 0.44 -16.69 -2.06
CA TRP A 315 -0.43 -17.84 -1.77
C TRP A 315 0.30 -19.03 -1.11
N ASN A 316 1.62 -19.14 -1.30
CA ASN A 316 2.47 -20.18 -0.72
C ASN A 316 3.54 -19.59 0.21
N ASN A 317 3.23 -19.56 1.51
CA ASN A 317 4.09 -18.95 2.52
C ASN A 317 5.43 -19.68 2.70
N SER A 318 5.43 -21.02 2.67
CA SER A 318 6.65 -21.81 2.85
C SER A 318 7.65 -21.57 1.72
N HIS A 319 7.18 -21.30 0.50
CA HIS A 319 8.08 -20.95 -0.62
C HIS A 319 8.73 -19.56 -0.43
N ILE A 320 7.97 -18.58 0.07
CA ILE A 320 8.50 -17.25 0.43
C ILE A 320 9.50 -17.37 1.57
N ALA A 321 9.19 -18.18 2.59
CA ALA A 321 10.07 -18.43 3.72
C ALA A 321 11.40 -19.08 3.30
N LEU A 322 11.39 -19.95 2.29
CA LEU A 322 12.61 -20.53 1.74
C LEU A 322 13.50 -19.49 1.04
N VAL A 323 12.90 -18.54 0.30
CA VAL A 323 13.64 -17.40 -0.28
C VAL A 323 14.14 -16.45 0.81
N GLY A 324 13.33 -16.14 1.81
CA GLY A 324 13.74 -15.36 2.98
C GLY A 324 14.91 -16.01 3.71
N LYS A 325 14.86 -17.34 3.89
CA LYS A 325 15.95 -18.14 4.47
C LYS A 325 17.21 -18.06 3.63
N ALA A 326 17.11 -18.17 2.31
CA ALA A 326 18.26 -18.01 1.42
C ALA A 326 18.91 -16.61 1.57
N MET A 327 18.10 -15.55 1.59
CA MET A 327 18.59 -14.17 1.72
C MET A 327 19.21 -13.86 3.09
N ALA A 328 18.68 -14.45 4.16
CA ALA A 328 19.11 -14.21 5.53
C ALA A 328 20.25 -15.13 6.01
N SER A 329 20.50 -16.24 5.32
CA SER A 329 21.56 -17.20 5.66
C SER A 329 22.96 -16.76 5.19
N THR A 330 23.99 -17.47 5.64
CA THR A 330 25.35 -17.34 5.06
C THR A 330 25.38 -17.79 3.61
N GLU A 331 26.35 -17.29 2.84
CA GLU A 331 26.50 -17.58 1.40
C GLU A 331 26.53 -19.08 1.07
N ARG A 332 27.16 -19.90 1.92
CA ARG A 332 27.27 -21.36 1.71
C ARG A 332 25.93 -22.07 1.83
N GLU A 333 25.14 -21.75 2.85
CA GLU A 333 23.82 -22.36 3.05
C GLU A 333 22.81 -21.82 2.03
N ALA A 334 22.86 -20.51 1.76
CA ALA A 334 22.05 -19.90 0.72
C ALA A 334 22.33 -20.50 -0.66
N TYR A 335 23.60 -20.83 -0.97
CA TYR A 335 23.96 -21.48 -2.22
C TYR A 335 23.31 -22.85 -2.39
N LYS A 336 23.20 -23.65 -1.32
CA LYS A 336 22.49 -24.94 -1.37
C LYS A 336 21.01 -24.75 -1.73
N ILE A 337 20.36 -23.75 -1.14
CA ILE A 337 18.95 -23.43 -1.41
C ILE A 337 18.78 -22.92 -2.84
N MET A 338 19.62 -21.98 -3.28
CA MET A 338 19.61 -21.46 -4.65
C MET A 338 19.81 -22.58 -5.68
N ARG A 339 20.68 -23.56 -5.40
CA ARG A 339 20.88 -24.73 -6.27
C ARG A 339 19.69 -25.68 -6.24
N ALA A 340 19.05 -25.90 -5.09
CA ALA A 340 17.87 -26.75 -4.99
C ALA A 340 16.65 -26.17 -5.75
N LEU A 341 16.57 -24.84 -5.83
CA LEU A 341 15.55 -24.11 -6.59
C LEU A 341 15.99 -23.77 -8.02
N ASP A 342 17.19 -24.22 -8.41
CA ASP A 342 17.86 -23.91 -9.68
C ASP A 342 17.81 -22.41 -10.09
N VAL A 343 18.17 -21.53 -9.17
CA VAL A 343 18.28 -20.09 -9.41
C VAL A 343 19.50 -19.79 -10.29
N ASP A 344 19.31 -18.96 -11.33
CA ASP A 344 20.39 -18.49 -12.20
C ASP A 344 20.86 -17.09 -11.80
N TYR A 345 19.91 -16.20 -11.49
CA TYR A 345 20.18 -14.81 -11.14
C TYR A 345 19.50 -14.42 -9.82
N VAL A 346 20.14 -13.54 -9.05
CA VAL A 346 19.62 -12.96 -7.83
C VAL A 346 19.55 -11.45 -8.00
N LEU A 347 18.38 -10.87 -7.77
CA LEU A 347 18.15 -9.43 -7.85
C LEU A 347 17.92 -8.87 -6.45
N VAL A 348 18.70 -7.85 -6.09
CA VAL A 348 18.56 -7.10 -4.83
C VAL A 348 18.48 -5.61 -5.11
N ILE A 349 17.69 -4.91 -4.31
CA ILE A 349 17.58 -3.45 -4.33
C ILE A 349 18.44 -2.85 -3.22
N PHE A 350 19.34 -1.96 -3.61
CA PHE A 350 20.26 -1.28 -2.71
C PHE A 350 20.08 0.24 -2.80
N GLY A 351 19.56 0.85 -1.74
CA GLY A 351 19.26 2.29 -1.71
C GLY A 351 20.38 3.16 -1.14
N GLY A 352 21.53 2.58 -0.77
CA GLY A 352 22.52 3.27 0.06
C GLY A 352 23.26 4.42 -0.62
N MET A 353 23.38 4.41 -1.96
CA MET A 353 24.05 5.48 -2.72
C MET A 353 23.18 6.75 -2.79
N ILE A 354 21.89 6.61 -3.11
CA ILE A 354 20.97 7.74 -3.31
C ILE A 354 20.15 8.09 -2.07
N GLY A 355 20.12 7.21 -1.06
CA GLY A 355 19.28 7.38 0.13
C GLY A 355 17.84 6.89 -0.06
N TYR A 356 17.62 5.87 -0.91
CA TYR A 356 16.31 5.30 -1.12
C TYR A 356 15.91 4.42 0.08
N SER A 357 14.83 4.79 0.77
CA SER A 357 14.38 4.11 1.99
C SER A 357 13.70 2.77 1.74
N GLY A 358 13.16 2.54 0.54
CA GLY A 358 12.44 1.32 0.18
C GLY A 358 13.33 0.14 -0.23
N ASP A 359 14.58 0.10 0.23
CA ASP A 359 15.56 -0.93 -0.15
C ASP A 359 15.39 -2.25 0.61
N ASP A 360 16.07 -3.30 0.16
CA ASP A 360 15.90 -4.65 0.71
C ASP A 360 16.52 -4.81 2.11
N ILE A 361 17.39 -3.89 2.53
CA ILE A 361 17.99 -3.90 3.87
C ILE A 361 16.99 -3.40 4.91
N ASN A 362 16.22 -2.36 4.61
CA ASN A 362 15.14 -1.91 5.51
C ASN A 362 14.01 -2.94 5.61
N LYS A 363 13.80 -3.75 4.57
CA LYS A 363 12.84 -4.86 4.57
C LYS A 363 13.41 -6.16 5.14
N PHE A 364 14.72 -6.22 5.39
CA PHE A 364 15.43 -7.46 5.72
C PHE A 364 14.85 -8.19 6.93
N LEU A 365 14.47 -7.44 7.97
CA LEU A 365 13.93 -8.03 9.19
C LEU A 365 12.60 -8.77 8.95
N TRP A 366 11.80 -8.34 7.96
CA TRP A 366 10.62 -9.10 7.54
C TRP A 366 10.99 -10.42 6.87
N MET A 367 12.08 -10.45 6.09
CA MET A 367 12.58 -11.69 5.51
C MET A 367 12.98 -12.70 6.60
N VAL A 368 13.65 -12.21 7.65
CA VAL A 368 14.06 -12.99 8.82
C VAL A 368 12.84 -13.55 9.56
N ARG A 369 11.86 -12.69 9.90
CA ARG A 369 10.63 -13.12 10.61
C ARG A 369 9.81 -14.16 9.85
N ILE A 370 9.68 -13.99 8.54
CA ILE A 370 8.96 -14.94 7.69
C ILE A 370 9.71 -16.27 7.62
N ALA A 371 11.04 -16.23 7.53
CA ALA A 371 11.87 -17.44 7.52
C ALA A 371 11.87 -18.16 8.89
N GLU A 372 11.93 -17.43 10.00
CA GLU A 372 11.88 -17.97 11.36
C GLU A 372 10.54 -18.67 11.65
N GLY A 373 9.42 -18.13 11.14
CA GLY A 373 8.09 -18.74 11.33
C GLY A 373 7.98 -20.18 10.81
N GLU A 374 8.65 -20.50 9.69
CA GLU A 374 8.65 -21.85 9.11
C GLU A 374 9.90 -22.66 9.47
N HIS A 375 11.04 -22.00 9.71
CA HIS A 375 12.34 -22.62 9.97
C HIS A 375 13.03 -22.06 11.25
N PRO A 376 12.41 -22.23 12.43
CA PRO A 376 12.90 -21.62 13.69
C PRO A 376 14.23 -22.21 14.19
N LYS A 377 14.64 -23.37 13.68
CA LYS A 377 15.90 -24.02 14.06
C LYS A 377 17.12 -23.42 13.37
N ASP A 378 16.92 -22.82 12.19
CA ASP A 378 18.01 -22.36 11.33
C ASP A 378 18.23 -20.85 11.42
N ILE A 379 17.15 -20.09 11.62
CA ILE A 379 17.16 -18.63 11.66
C ILE A 379 16.40 -18.17 12.90
N ARG A 380 16.98 -17.22 13.63
CA ARG A 380 16.38 -16.55 14.78
C ARG A 380 16.54 -15.04 14.63
N GLU A 381 15.47 -14.26 14.83
CA GLU A 381 15.51 -12.80 14.70
C GLU A 381 16.56 -12.17 15.62
N ASN A 382 16.67 -12.66 16.86
CA ASN A 382 17.59 -12.15 17.88
C ASN A 382 19.07 -12.20 17.46
N ASP A 383 19.45 -13.13 16.58
CA ASP A 383 20.86 -13.28 16.16
C ASP A 383 21.32 -12.13 15.24
N TYR A 384 20.39 -11.32 14.69
CA TYR A 384 20.70 -10.18 13.80
C TYR A 384 20.80 -8.84 14.52
N PHE A 385 20.41 -8.77 15.80
CA PHE A 385 20.58 -7.59 16.63
C PHE A 385 21.95 -7.62 17.34
N ASN A 386 22.45 -6.45 17.73
CA ASN A 386 23.61 -6.38 18.63
C ASN A 386 23.20 -6.74 20.08
N ASP A 387 24.17 -6.78 20.99
CA ASP A 387 23.92 -7.10 22.42
C ASP A 387 22.99 -6.08 23.11
N GLU A 388 22.85 -4.88 22.56
CA GLU A 388 21.96 -3.81 23.03
C GLU A 388 20.52 -3.94 22.48
N GLY A 389 20.30 -4.81 21.49
CA GLY A 389 19.01 -4.99 20.81
C GLY A 389 18.79 -4.08 19.58
N ASP A 390 19.79 -3.34 19.14
CA ASP A 390 19.74 -2.44 17.99
C ASP A 390 20.11 -3.15 16.68
N PHE A 391 19.37 -2.84 15.61
CA PHE A 391 19.68 -3.29 14.26
C PHE A 391 20.62 -2.30 13.57
N ARG A 392 21.90 -2.64 13.50
CA ARG A 392 22.95 -1.77 12.95
C ARG A 392 23.77 -2.45 11.86
N VAL A 393 24.17 -1.67 10.86
CA VAL A 393 24.91 -2.12 9.65
C VAL A 393 26.40 -1.76 9.73
N ASP A 394 26.77 -1.02 10.78
CA ASP A 394 28.14 -0.58 11.04
C ASP A 394 28.96 -1.65 11.78
N ASN A 395 30.14 -1.28 12.28
CA ASN A 395 31.01 -2.19 13.01
C ASN A 395 30.39 -2.75 14.31
N ALA A 396 29.40 -2.06 14.87
CA ALA A 396 28.67 -2.52 16.06
C ALA A 396 27.50 -3.46 15.72
N GLY A 397 27.25 -3.71 14.43
CA GLY A 397 26.26 -4.68 13.97
C GLY A 397 26.64 -6.12 14.32
N SER A 398 25.62 -6.99 14.41
CA SER A 398 25.85 -8.42 14.65
C SER A 398 26.77 -9.04 13.60
N SER A 399 27.67 -9.90 14.05
CA SER A 399 28.54 -10.68 13.16
C SER A 399 27.76 -11.59 12.20
N VAL A 400 26.54 -12.00 12.58
CA VAL A 400 25.64 -12.79 11.72
C VAL A 400 25.09 -11.94 10.59
N LEU A 401 24.67 -10.71 10.88
CA LEU A 401 24.20 -9.74 9.89
C LEU A 401 25.31 -9.36 8.91
N LEU A 402 26.50 -9.03 9.41
CA LEU A 402 27.66 -8.64 8.57
C LEU A 402 28.14 -9.78 7.65
N ASN A 403 27.77 -11.03 7.94
CA ASN A 403 28.13 -12.21 7.14
C ASN A 403 26.94 -12.81 6.36
N CYS A 404 25.73 -12.25 6.49
CA CYS A 404 24.55 -12.76 5.78
C CYS A 404 24.66 -12.48 4.27
N LEU A 405 23.94 -13.28 3.48
CA LEU A 405 23.96 -13.15 2.03
C LEU A 405 23.45 -11.78 1.59
N MET A 406 22.34 -11.29 2.15
CA MET A 406 21.76 -9.99 1.81
C MET A 406 22.75 -8.84 2.02
N TYR A 407 23.45 -8.80 3.17
CA TYR A 407 24.47 -7.78 3.45
C TYR A 407 25.59 -7.83 2.39
N LYS A 408 26.08 -9.03 2.09
CA LYS A 408 27.13 -9.22 1.10
C LYS A 408 26.70 -8.80 -0.30
N LEU A 409 25.48 -9.12 -0.72
CA LEU A 409 24.96 -8.74 -2.03
C LEU A 409 24.71 -7.24 -2.14
N SER A 410 24.21 -6.59 -1.10
CA SER A 410 23.94 -5.14 -1.15
C SER A 410 25.21 -4.32 -1.09
N TYR A 411 26.18 -4.68 -0.24
CA TYR A 411 27.40 -3.89 0.00
C TYR A 411 28.64 -4.34 -0.77
N TYR A 412 28.53 -5.27 -1.73
CA TYR A 412 29.68 -5.73 -2.52
C TYR A 412 30.39 -4.55 -3.20
N ARG A 413 31.69 -4.36 -2.93
CA ARG A 413 32.53 -3.24 -3.42
C ARG A 413 32.10 -1.83 -2.97
N PHE A 414 31.10 -1.70 -2.11
CA PHE A 414 30.64 -0.40 -1.61
C PHE A 414 31.61 0.22 -0.58
N GLY A 415 32.41 -0.61 0.10
CA GLY A 415 33.35 -0.13 1.14
C GLY A 415 34.47 0.78 0.64
N ASP A 416 34.86 0.63 -0.63
CA ASP A 416 35.88 1.46 -1.27
C ASP A 416 35.27 2.67 -2.02
N PHE A 417 33.93 2.70 -2.16
CA PHE A 417 33.23 3.77 -2.85
C PHE A 417 33.07 5.00 -1.94
N GLN A 418 33.50 6.15 -2.42
CA GLN A 418 33.39 7.42 -1.73
C GLN A 418 32.57 8.38 -2.59
N LEU A 419 31.39 8.77 -2.09
CA LEU A 419 30.45 9.62 -2.81
C LEU A 419 30.92 11.09 -2.83
N ASP A 420 31.23 11.62 -1.65
CA ASP A 420 31.69 12.98 -1.43
C ASP A 420 33.05 13.00 -0.75
N TYR A 421 33.88 13.99 -1.07
CA TYR A 421 35.18 14.17 -0.42
C TYR A 421 35.09 14.33 1.11
N ARG A 422 33.97 14.89 1.61
CA ARG A 422 33.73 15.13 3.04
C ARG A 422 33.22 13.90 3.79
N VAL A 423 32.71 12.91 3.07
CA VAL A 423 32.07 11.72 3.66
C VAL A 423 33.05 10.55 3.59
N PRO A 424 33.18 9.73 4.65
CA PRO A 424 34.04 8.55 4.62
C PRO A 424 33.64 7.55 3.52
N ALA A 425 34.62 6.79 3.02
CA ALA A 425 34.34 5.69 2.09
C ALA A 425 33.44 4.61 2.72
N GLY A 426 32.47 4.11 1.96
CA GLY A 426 31.46 3.15 2.39
C GLY A 426 30.40 3.75 3.31
N PHE A 427 30.00 5.01 3.09
CA PHE A 427 28.92 5.64 3.82
C PHE A 427 27.57 5.39 3.16
N ASP A 428 26.62 4.85 3.92
CA ASP A 428 25.27 4.57 3.48
C ASP A 428 24.33 5.74 3.79
N ARG A 429 23.78 6.40 2.77
CA ARG A 429 22.89 7.56 2.93
C ARG A 429 21.49 7.20 3.45
N ALA A 430 21.01 5.98 3.21
CA ALA A 430 19.67 5.59 3.66
C ALA A 430 19.66 5.27 5.17
N ARG A 431 20.79 4.82 5.73
CA ARG A 431 20.95 4.56 7.17
C ARG A 431 21.83 5.57 7.90
N ASN A 432 22.44 6.51 7.20
CA ASN A 432 23.36 7.52 7.73
C ASN A 432 24.52 6.94 8.57
N THR A 433 25.08 5.80 8.15
CA THR A 433 26.16 5.12 8.87
C THR A 433 27.26 4.62 7.93
N VAL A 434 28.48 4.46 8.44
CA VAL A 434 29.58 3.82 7.71
C VAL A 434 29.46 2.31 7.88
N ILE A 435 29.55 1.58 6.77
CA ILE A 435 29.43 0.12 6.80
C ILE A 435 30.53 -0.52 7.67
N GLY A 436 30.18 -1.60 8.37
CA GLY A 436 31.12 -2.33 9.20
C GLY A 436 32.13 -3.14 8.39
N ASN A 437 31.62 -4.09 7.59
CA ASN A 437 32.47 -4.97 6.82
C ASN A 437 32.75 -4.39 5.42
N LYS A 438 33.90 -3.72 5.26
CA LYS A 438 34.28 -3.04 4.01
C LYS A 438 34.83 -3.96 2.93
N LYS A 439 35.47 -5.08 3.30
CA LYS A 439 36.22 -5.93 2.37
C LYS A 439 35.83 -7.40 2.52
N PHE A 440 35.05 -7.87 1.56
CA PHE A 440 34.70 -9.28 1.42
C PHE A 440 34.59 -9.66 -0.05
N ASN A 441 34.75 -10.94 -0.34
CA ASN A 441 34.60 -11.50 -1.68
C ASN A 441 33.44 -12.50 -1.71
N LEU A 442 32.76 -12.56 -2.85
CA LEU A 442 31.72 -13.55 -3.13
C LEU A 442 32.37 -14.82 -3.73
N GLU A 443 32.13 -15.96 -3.12
CA GLU A 443 32.70 -17.25 -3.54
C GLU A 443 31.82 -17.91 -4.62
N HIS A 444 30.52 -17.97 -4.37
CA HIS A 444 29.52 -18.69 -5.14
C HIS A 444 28.70 -17.80 -6.07
N LEU A 445 28.82 -16.48 -5.93
CA LEU A 445 28.13 -15.49 -6.75
C LEU A 445 29.14 -14.60 -7.49
N GLU A 446 28.73 -14.07 -8.62
CA GLU A 446 29.43 -13.01 -9.35
C GLU A 446 28.48 -11.87 -9.67
N GLU A 447 28.99 -10.64 -9.62
CA GLU A 447 28.25 -9.44 -10.05
C GLU A 447 28.07 -9.49 -11.57
N ALA A 448 26.81 -9.45 -12.03
CA ALA A 448 26.46 -9.52 -13.43
C ALA A 448 26.07 -8.15 -13.99
N PHE A 449 25.35 -7.36 -13.20
CA PHE A 449 24.94 -6.00 -13.53
C PHE A 449 24.68 -5.18 -12.28
N THR A 450 25.04 -3.90 -12.30
CA THR A 450 24.70 -2.90 -11.28
C THR A 450 24.28 -1.63 -12.03
N SER A 451 23.13 -1.06 -11.68
CA SER A 451 22.59 0.13 -12.34
C SER A 451 23.45 1.39 -12.10
N GLU A 452 23.18 2.46 -12.85
CA GLU A 452 23.94 3.72 -12.78
C GLU A 452 24.08 4.26 -11.34
N HIS A 453 22.98 4.31 -10.59
CA HIS A 453 22.94 4.82 -9.22
C HIS A 453 23.01 3.74 -8.15
N TRP A 454 23.44 2.53 -8.55
CA TRP A 454 23.57 1.33 -7.71
C TRP A 454 22.26 0.93 -7.03
N LEU A 455 21.11 1.34 -7.58
CA LEU A 455 19.80 1.07 -7.00
C LEU A 455 19.41 -0.40 -7.15
N VAL A 456 19.68 -0.98 -8.31
CA VAL A 456 19.36 -2.38 -8.60
C VAL A 456 20.65 -3.13 -8.92
N ARG A 457 20.88 -4.25 -8.21
CA ARG A 457 22.04 -5.10 -8.40
C ARG A 457 21.61 -6.51 -8.75
N ILE A 458 22.21 -7.06 -9.79
CA ILE A 458 21.92 -8.40 -10.31
C ILE A 458 23.20 -9.23 -10.22
N TYR A 459 23.09 -10.34 -9.50
CA TYR A 459 24.14 -11.31 -9.30
C TYR A 459 23.82 -12.59 -10.06
N LYS A 460 24.84 -13.25 -10.58
CA LYS A 460 24.73 -14.55 -11.22
C LYS A 460 25.25 -15.64 -10.29
N VAL A 461 24.50 -16.71 -10.17
CA VAL A 461 24.86 -17.89 -9.37
C VAL A 461 25.88 -18.71 -10.16
N LYS A 462 27.07 -18.92 -9.59
CA LYS A 462 28.13 -19.71 -10.24
C LYS A 462 27.74 -21.18 -10.27
N LYS A 463 28.13 -21.84 -11.35
CA LYS A 463 28.08 -23.30 -11.45
C LYS A 463 29.02 -23.93 -10.41
N PRO A 464 28.73 -25.15 -9.92
CA PRO A 464 29.63 -25.85 -9.01
C PRO A 464 31.01 -25.97 -9.65
N ARG A 465 32.06 -25.89 -8.82
CA ARG A 465 33.43 -26.01 -9.30
C ARG A 465 33.59 -27.37 -9.98
N ASN A 466 34.18 -27.37 -11.17
CA ASN A 466 34.44 -28.60 -11.94
C ASN A 466 35.48 -29.53 -11.25
N ILE A 467 36.22 -29.02 -10.28
CA ILE A 467 37.27 -29.75 -9.54
C ILE A 467 37.05 -29.57 -8.05
N TYR A 468 37.05 -30.66 -7.30
CA TYR A 468 37.03 -30.64 -5.84
C TYR A 468 38.39 -30.16 -5.31
N SER A 469 38.40 -29.00 -4.66
CA SER A 469 39.61 -28.50 -3.98
C SER A 469 39.55 -28.88 -2.50
N ILE A 470 40.55 -29.62 -2.02
CA ILE A 470 40.67 -29.95 -0.60
C ILE A 470 40.75 -28.63 0.21
N PRO A 471 39.90 -28.45 1.24
CA PRO A 471 39.93 -27.28 2.13
C PRO A 471 41.31 -27.07 2.71
N LYS A 472 41.73 -25.80 2.91
CA LYS A 472 43.07 -25.50 3.44
C LYS A 472 43.36 -26.15 4.80
N SER A 473 42.33 -26.32 5.62
CA SER A 473 42.39 -26.98 6.94
C SER A 473 42.83 -28.45 6.84
N ASP A 474 42.47 -29.12 5.75
CA ASP A 474 42.64 -30.56 5.59
C ASP A 474 43.91 -30.89 4.79
N ARG A 475 44.68 -29.87 4.42
CA ARG A 475 45.94 -30.03 3.70
C ARG A 475 47.07 -30.30 4.69
N VAL A 476 47.52 -31.54 4.75
CA VAL A 476 48.78 -31.89 5.42
C VAL A 476 49.93 -31.58 4.45
N PHE A 477 50.70 -30.53 4.72
CA PHE A 477 51.92 -30.22 3.97
C PHE A 477 53.15 -30.66 4.77
N GLU A 478 54.00 -31.51 4.20
CA GLU A 478 55.41 -31.57 4.63
C GLU A 478 56.13 -30.32 4.12
N HIS A 479 56.59 -29.46 5.03
CA HIS A 479 57.35 -28.26 4.66
C HIS A 479 58.75 -28.65 4.14
N ARG A 480 58.86 -28.96 2.84
CA ARG A 480 60.13 -28.81 2.12
C ARG A 480 60.24 -27.36 1.66
N ARG A 481 61.31 -26.66 2.10
CA ARG A 481 61.62 -25.28 1.70
C ARG A 481 61.54 -25.15 0.17
N SER A 482 60.60 -24.36 -0.33
CA SER A 482 60.51 -24.06 -1.76
C SER A 482 61.67 -23.16 -2.16
N LYS A 483 62.33 -23.47 -3.28
CA LYS A 483 63.36 -22.59 -3.85
C LYS A 483 62.70 -21.33 -4.41
N PRO A 484 63.29 -20.13 -4.23
CA PRO A 484 62.72 -18.89 -4.73
C PRO A 484 62.63 -18.91 -6.26
N TYR A 485 61.45 -18.60 -6.79
CA TYR A 485 61.22 -18.45 -8.22
C TYR A 485 61.85 -17.14 -8.71
N ASN A 486 63.00 -17.22 -9.37
CA ASN A 486 63.70 -16.07 -9.95
C ASN A 486 63.18 -15.78 -11.37
N LYS A 487 62.26 -14.81 -11.47
CA LYS A 487 61.62 -14.39 -12.73
C LYS A 487 62.58 -13.75 -13.75
N ALA A 488 63.79 -13.37 -13.32
CA ALA A 488 64.75 -12.58 -14.11
C ALA A 488 65.49 -13.34 -15.23
N ASN A 489 65.47 -14.68 -15.26
CA ASN A 489 66.30 -15.45 -16.21
C ASN A 489 65.50 -16.33 -17.19
N ASN A 490 64.22 -16.05 -17.38
CA ASN A 490 63.31 -16.98 -18.03
C ASN A 490 63.21 -16.75 -19.54
N LYS A 491 64.11 -17.36 -20.32
CA LYS A 491 63.91 -17.65 -21.77
C LYS A 491 62.84 -18.74 -21.98
N GLY A 492 61.76 -18.73 -21.18
CA GLY A 492 60.69 -19.74 -21.22
C GLY A 492 61.11 -21.17 -20.91
N ARG A 493 62.27 -21.40 -20.27
CA ARG A 493 62.75 -22.75 -19.92
C ARG A 493 62.48 -23.02 -18.44
N GLY A 494 61.60 -23.99 -18.17
CA GLY A 494 61.36 -24.51 -16.83
C GLY A 494 62.60 -25.22 -16.28
N LEU A 495 62.79 -25.17 -14.97
CA LEU A 495 63.91 -25.81 -14.28
C LEU A 495 63.49 -27.23 -13.90
N LEU A 496 64.07 -28.25 -14.54
CA LEU A 496 63.89 -29.65 -14.16
C LEU A 496 64.88 -29.99 -13.04
N MET A 497 64.41 -30.68 -12.00
CA MET A 497 65.21 -30.96 -10.80
C MET A 497 66.33 -31.99 -11.04
N ASN A 498 66.22 -32.79 -12.12
CA ASN A 498 67.19 -33.79 -12.58
C ASN A 498 67.42 -33.61 -14.08
N GLU A 499 68.17 -32.59 -14.49
CA GLU A 499 68.70 -32.57 -15.86
C GLU A 499 69.96 -33.45 -15.91
N GLY A 500 69.88 -34.56 -16.65
CA GLY A 500 71.07 -35.31 -17.03
C GLY A 500 71.94 -34.44 -17.94
N ASN A 501 73.24 -34.32 -17.62
CA ASN A 501 74.18 -33.54 -18.42
C ASN A 501 74.22 -34.07 -19.87
N ALA A 502 73.78 -33.25 -20.82
CA ALA A 502 73.86 -33.58 -22.24
C ALA A 502 75.34 -33.54 -22.70
N VAL A 503 76.00 -34.69 -22.73
CA VAL A 503 77.35 -34.82 -23.29
C VAL A 503 77.24 -34.79 -24.82
N LYS A 504 77.71 -33.71 -25.45
CA LYS A 504 77.84 -33.63 -26.92
C LYS A 504 78.93 -34.60 -27.38
N GLY A 505 78.55 -35.65 -28.12
CA GLY A 505 79.51 -36.54 -28.78
C GLY A 505 80.37 -35.77 -29.79
N ARG A 506 81.70 -35.84 -29.66
CA ARG A 506 82.63 -35.37 -30.69
C ARG A 506 82.60 -36.35 -31.87
N ARG A 507 82.33 -35.86 -33.08
CA ARG A 507 82.49 -36.62 -34.32
C ARG A 507 83.99 -36.82 -34.55
N SER A 508 84.44 -38.08 -34.59
CA SER A 508 85.82 -38.42 -34.97
C SER A 508 86.05 -37.99 -36.42
N SER A 509 87.00 -37.07 -36.64
CA SER A 509 87.53 -36.77 -37.96
C SER A 509 88.37 -37.97 -38.42
N ARG A 510 87.86 -38.72 -39.41
CA ARG A 510 88.69 -39.66 -40.17
C ARG A 510 89.52 -38.86 -41.18
N ILE A 511 90.84 -38.98 -40.99
CA ILE A 511 92.00 -38.68 -41.87
C ILE A 511 92.14 -37.23 -42.33
#